data_AF-A0A7J2JHD3-F1
#
_entry.id   AF-A0A7J2JHD3-F1
#
_cell.length_a   1.000
_cell.length_b   1.000
_cell.length_c   1.000
_cell.angle_alpha   90.00
_cell.angle_beta   90.00
_cell.angle_gamma   90.00
#
_symmetry.space_group_name_H-M   'P 1'
#
loop_
_entity.id
_entity.type
_entity.pdbx_description
1 polymer ?
#
loop_
_entity_poly.entity_id
_entity_poly.type
_entity_poly.pdbx_seq_one_letter_code
_entity_poly.pdbx_strand_id
1 'polypeptide(L)'
;MSLRKPLEIPVYKHVAGRKLLDLMVEADATLSTFDKLIDVLTELKVDIYSAAIVRRGDLRSFEAFIDITESPLTLEELKKRVQSIPGVKRIEVAEEKLPGLAVRSFSYPLVIEEQPVVLIEQPIWTGFIQEFKRTYGSGALSILYHVGYQGGVVQARRWKPFIKDDPRRGIEALLLIAKAMGWGDIQLDEFSSKRIAVKVFDCPECAFLRGMAKTPQNQMLRGFLSGLFSEILGWEVTFSEERCIAKGDQYCLFVHEVKEPNKRQPS
;
A
#
# COMPACT_ATOMS: atom_id res chain seq x y z
N MET A 1 18.85 -14.03 -7.28
CA MET A 1 18.36 -13.27 -6.11
C MET A 1 17.43 -12.19 -6.65
N SER A 2 16.12 -12.25 -6.39
CA SER A 2 15.20 -11.23 -6.93
C SER A 2 15.49 -9.88 -6.26
N LEU A 3 15.56 -8.81 -7.06
CA LEU A 3 15.83 -7.46 -6.58
C LEU A 3 14.62 -6.97 -5.76
N ARG A 4 14.65 -7.16 -4.43
CA ARG A 4 13.67 -6.59 -3.51
C ARG A 4 14.29 -5.39 -2.81
N LYS A 5 13.70 -4.21 -3.00
CA LYS A 5 14.02 -2.99 -2.25
C LYS A 5 12.74 -2.46 -1.61
N PRO A 6 12.79 -1.91 -0.38
CA PRO A 6 11.65 -1.17 0.17
C PRO A 6 11.20 -0.07 -0.79
N LEU A 7 9.89 0.11 -0.93
CA LEU A 7 9.32 1.24 -1.65
C LEU A 7 9.16 2.40 -0.67
N GLU A 8 9.84 3.52 -0.91
CA GLU A 8 9.62 4.76 -0.17
C GLU A 8 8.42 5.49 -0.79
N ILE A 9 7.36 5.72 0.00
CA ILE A 9 6.23 6.56 -0.41
C ILE A 9 6.59 8.00 -0.02
N PRO A 10 6.78 8.93 -0.97
CA PRO A 10 7.37 10.23 -0.71
C PRO A 10 6.36 11.23 -0.09
N VAL A 11 5.89 10.97 1.13
CA VAL A 11 4.95 11.84 1.87
C VAL A 11 5.67 13.02 2.53
N TYR A 12 6.82 12.75 3.16
CA TYR A 12 7.72 13.74 3.71
C TYR A 12 9.16 13.21 3.67
N LYS A 13 10.15 14.12 3.74
CA LYS A 13 11.56 13.78 3.84
C LYS A 13 12.25 14.74 4.79
N HIS A 14 13.00 14.19 5.73
CA HIS A 14 13.84 14.97 6.63
C HIS A 14 15.31 14.60 6.47
N VAL A 15 16.17 15.58 6.18
CA VAL A 15 17.62 15.41 6.12
C VAL A 15 18.29 16.56 6.86
N ALA A 16 18.94 16.22 7.98
CA ALA A 16 19.59 17.22 8.83
C ALA A 16 20.70 17.96 8.07
N GLY A 17 20.75 19.29 8.22
CA GLY A 17 21.76 20.14 7.60
C GLY A 17 21.56 20.40 6.11
N ARG A 18 20.45 19.93 5.51
CA ARG A 18 20.06 20.24 4.14
C ARG A 18 18.89 21.22 4.10
N LYS A 19 18.75 21.93 2.99
CA LYS A 19 17.59 22.76 2.68
C LYS A 19 16.75 22.06 1.62
N LEU A 20 15.62 21.50 2.05
CA LEU A 20 14.75 20.72 1.17
C LEU A 20 13.49 21.52 0.82
N LEU A 21 13.04 21.40 -0.43
CA LEU A 21 11.79 22.00 -0.90
C LEU A 21 10.90 20.92 -1.53
N ASP A 22 9.60 21.17 -1.57
CA ASP A 22 8.68 20.39 -2.40
C ASP A 22 8.39 21.17 -3.68
N LEU A 23 8.78 20.60 -4.84
CA LEU A 23 8.62 21.19 -6.16
C LEU A 23 7.55 20.41 -6.92
N MET A 24 6.49 21.09 -7.35
CA MET A 24 5.48 20.59 -8.27
C MET A 24 5.63 21.27 -9.64
N VAL A 25 5.72 20.45 -10.69
CA VAL A 25 5.69 20.89 -12.09
C VAL A 25 4.57 20.15 -12.80
N GLU A 26 3.67 20.89 -13.44
CA GLU A 26 2.67 20.34 -14.36
C GLU A 26 3.06 20.72 -15.79
N ALA A 27 3.15 19.73 -16.66
CA ALA A 27 3.61 19.88 -18.03
C ALA A 27 2.76 19.03 -18.99
N ASP A 28 2.95 19.23 -20.29
CA ASP A 28 2.45 18.28 -21.29
C ASP A 28 2.98 16.85 -21.05
N ALA A 29 2.24 15.85 -21.53
CA ALA A 29 2.60 14.43 -21.33
C ALA A 29 3.77 13.95 -22.22
N THR A 30 4.58 14.84 -22.79
CA THR A 30 5.78 14.45 -23.57
C THR A 30 6.94 14.14 -22.62
N LEU A 31 7.77 13.16 -22.96
CA LEU A 31 8.94 12.84 -22.14
C LEU A 31 10.04 13.91 -22.28
N SER A 32 10.14 14.54 -23.46
CA SER A 32 11.13 15.60 -23.74
C SER A 32 11.05 16.80 -22.81
N THR A 33 9.85 17.13 -22.30
CA THR A 33 9.70 18.22 -21.32
C THR A 33 10.32 17.85 -19.97
N PHE A 34 10.27 16.57 -19.60
CA PHE A 34 10.83 16.06 -18.35
C PHE A 34 12.36 15.87 -18.47
N ASP A 35 12.87 15.44 -19.62
CA ASP A 35 14.32 15.39 -19.87
C ASP A 35 14.94 16.78 -19.66
N LYS A 36 14.34 17.81 -20.27
CA LYS A 36 14.76 19.20 -20.07
C LYS A 36 14.61 19.69 -18.64
N LEU A 37 13.60 19.22 -17.91
CA LEU A 37 13.44 19.53 -16.48
C LEU A 37 14.63 18.98 -15.68
N ILE A 38 15.02 17.73 -15.92
CA ILE A 38 16.17 17.12 -15.25
C ILE A 38 17.47 17.84 -15.64
N ASP A 39 17.65 18.21 -16.91
CA ASP A 39 18.81 18.99 -17.36
C ASP A 39 18.90 20.33 -16.62
N VAL A 40 17.78 21.06 -16.55
CA VAL A 40 17.71 22.32 -15.80
C VAL A 40 18.05 22.09 -14.33
N LEU A 41 17.42 21.14 -13.64
CA LEU A 41 17.74 20.87 -12.22
C LEU A 41 19.22 20.54 -12.01
N THR A 42 19.81 19.77 -12.93
CA THR A 42 21.24 19.43 -12.92
C THR A 42 22.13 20.66 -13.09
N GLU A 43 21.84 21.53 -14.07
CA GLU A 43 22.56 22.80 -14.27
C GLU A 43 22.52 23.69 -13.03
N LEU A 44 21.39 23.69 -12.32
CA LEU A 44 21.17 24.49 -11.11
C LEU A 44 21.73 23.83 -9.83
N LYS A 45 22.41 22.68 -9.95
CA LYS A 45 22.92 21.87 -8.82
C LYS A 45 21.83 21.52 -7.81
N VAL A 46 20.63 21.24 -8.31
CA VAL A 46 19.49 20.78 -7.52
C VAL A 46 19.41 19.27 -7.62
N ASP A 47 19.50 18.59 -6.48
CA ASP A 47 19.35 17.13 -6.42
C ASP A 47 17.90 16.73 -6.10
N ILE A 48 17.54 15.49 -6.38
CA ILE A 48 16.19 14.94 -6.14
C ILE A 48 16.29 13.75 -5.19
N TYR A 49 15.72 13.86 -3.99
CA TYR A 49 15.64 12.72 -3.06
C TYR A 49 14.57 11.71 -3.47
N SER A 50 13.42 12.21 -3.93
CA SER A 50 12.30 11.37 -4.33
C SER A 50 11.34 12.18 -5.21
N ALA A 51 10.72 11.52 -6.17
CA ALA A 51 9.74 12.14 -7.05
C ALA A 51 8.55 11.19 -7.29
N ALA A 52 7.37 11.76 -7.48
CA ALA A 52 6.22 11.07 -8.03
C ALA A 52 5.87 11.68 -9.39
N ILE A 53 5.69 10.82 -10.38
CA ILE A 53 5.31 11.22 -11.73
C ILE A 53 3.97 10.59 -12.06
N VAL A 54 2.96 11.42 -12.33
CA VAL A 54 1.59 10.96 -12.58
C VAL A 54 1.06 11.60 -13.86
N ARG A 55 0.53 10.78 -14.77
CA ARG A 55 -0.15 11.27 -15.97
C ARG A 55 -1.64 11.41 -15.69
N ARG A 56 -2.22 12.56 -16.06
CA ARG A 56 -3.67 12.83 -16.01
C ARG A 56 -4.10 13.39 -17.37
N GLY A 57 -4.66 12.53 -18.22
CA GLY A 57 -4.99 12.87 -19.61
C GLY A 57 -3.73 13.28 -20.40
N ASP A 58 -3.74 14.51 -20.91
CA ASP A 58 -2.64 15.08 -21.70
C ASP A 58 -1.61 15.84 -20.87
N LEU A 59 -1.81 15.90 -19.54
CA LEU A 59 -0.87 16.49 -18.60
C LEU A 59 -0.12 15.41 -17.83
N ARG A 60 1.08 15.76 -17.39
CA ARG A 60 1.88 14.98 -16.46
C ARG A 60 2.38 15.89 -15.35
N SER A 61 2.17 15.46 -14.10
CA SER A 61 2.70 16.12 -12.91
C SER A 61 3.99 15.44 -12.47
N PHE A 62 4.98 16.26 -12.13
CA PHE A 62 6.21 15.90 -11.42
C PHE A 62 6.15 16.57 -10.06
N GLU A 63 6.12 15.81 -8.97
CA GLU A 63 6.23 16.38 -7.63
C GLU A 63 7.35 15.70 -6.86
N ALA A 64 8.35 16.49 -6.46
CA ALA A 64 9.60 15.99 -5.92
C ALA A 64 10.10 16.79 -4.72
N PHE A 65 10.73 16.06 -3.81
CA PHE A 65 11.57 16.67 -2.77
C PHE A 65 12.94 16.94 -3.37
N ILE A 66 13.25 18.23 -3.51
CA ILE A 66 14.48 18.71 -4.10
C ILE A 66 15.43 19.24 -3.02
N ASP A 67 16.73 19.01 -3.19
CA ASP A 67 17.79 19.56 -2.35
C ASP A 67 18.40 20.78 -3.05
N ILE A 68 18.29 21.94 -2.41
CA ILE A 68 18.87 23.19 -2.92
C ILE A 68 20.05 23.68 -2.09
N THR A 69 20.61 22.84 -1.21
CA THR A 69 21.68 23.22 -0.27
C THR A 69 22.92 23.76 -0.99
N GLU A 70 23.32 23.12 -2.09
CA GLU A 70 24.51 23.48 -2.88
C GLU A 70 24.17 24.39 -4.06
N SER A 71 22.89 24.77 -4.22
CA SER A 71 22.45 25.59 -5.34
C SER A 71 22.82 27.05 -5.10
N PRO A 72 23.51 27.71 -6.05
CA PRO A 72 23.89 29.11 -5.89
C PRO A 72 22.71 30.09 -6.10
N LEU A 73 21.51 29.58 -6.36
CA LEU A 73 20.38 30.36 -6.87
C LEU A 73 19.27 30.55 -5.85
N THR A 74 18.50 31.61 -6.08
CA THR A 74 17.28 31.92 -5.34
C THR A 74 16.11 31.05 -5.83
N LEU A 75 15.08 30.92 -4.99
CA LEU A 75 13.84 30.22 -5.34
C LEU A 75 13.17 30.80 -6.59
N GLU A 76 13.23 32.12 -6.76
CA GLU A 76 12.63 32.80 -7.91
C GLU A 76 13.36 32.51 -9.23
N GLU A 77 14.68 32.33 -9.19
CA GLU A 77 15.45 31.91 -10.36
C GLU A 77 15.13 30.46 -10.76
N LEU A 78 15.02 29.56 -9.78
CA LEU A 78 14.57 28.18 -10.02
C LEU A 78 13.21 28.18 -10.73
N LYS A 79 12.22 28.89 -10.17
CA LYS A 79 10.88 28.99 -10.76
C LYS A 79 10.93 29.51 -12.19
N LYS A 80 11.67 30.59 -12.42
CA LYS A 80 11.82 31.21 -13.75
C LYS A 80 12.45 30.25 -14.77
N ARG A 81 13.51 29.54 -14.40
CA ARG A 81 14.20 28.58 -15.28
C ARG A 81 13.28 27.41 -15.65
N VAL A 82 12.62 26.81 -14.67
CA VAL A 82 11.70 25.70 -14.93
C VAL A 82 10.48 26.15 -15.75
N GLN A 83 9.90 27.31 -15.44
CA GLN A 83 8.76 27.85 -16.18
C GLN A 83 9.09 28.17 -17.65
N SER A 84 10.36 28.43 -17.97
CA SER A 84 10.82 28.69 -19.35
C SER A 84 10.96 27.43 -20.21
N ILE A 85 10.87 26.24 -19.61
CA ILE A 85 10.95 24.98 -20.35
C ILE A 85 9.71 24.83 -21.24
N PRO A 86 9.86 24.63 -22.56
CA PRO A 86 8.73 24.38 -23.44
C PRO A 86 7.91 23.18 -22.97
N GLY A 87 6.61 23.37 -22.82
CA GLY A 87 5.67 22.33 -22.37
C GLY A 87 5.24 22.44 -20.90
N VAL A 88 6.01 23.17 -20.07
CA VAL A 88 5.63 23.46 -18.68
C VAL A 88 4.43 24.41 -18.64
N LYS A 89 3.43 24.07 -17.82
CA LYS A 89 2.16 24.80 -17.66
C LYS A 89 2.06 25.47 -16.30
N ARG A 90 2.50 24.79 -15.25
CA ARG A 90 2.48 25.31 -13.87
C ARG A 90 3.72 24.86 -13.13
N ILE A 91 4.24 25.74 -12.29
CA ILE A 91 5.24 25.43 -11.27
C ILE A 91 4.74 25.95 -9.92
N GLU A 92 4.85 25.11 -8.90
CA GLU A 92 4.62 25.47 -7.51
C GLU A 92 5.80 24.99 -6.67
N VAL A 93 6.17 25.76 -5.65
CA VAL A 93 7.24 25.36 -4.72
C VAL A 93 6.82 25.68 -3.30
N ALA A 94 6.90 24.69 -2.41
CA ALA A 94 6.66 24.87 -0.99
C ALA A 94 8.00 24.85 -0.25
N GLU A 95 8.21 25.88 0.58
CA GLU A 95 9.37 25.97 1.46
C GLU A 95 9.22 25.10 2.71
N GLU A 96 10.36 24.65 3.22
CA GLU A 96 10.43 23.88 4.46
C GLU A 96 9.79 24.63 5.64
N LYS A 97 9.00 23.91 6.44
CA LYS A 97 8.41 24.44 7.69
C LYS A 97 9.30 24.21 8.90
N LEU A 98 10.20 23.23 8.80
CA LEU A 98 11.25 22.92 9.77
C LEU A 98 12.55 22.70 9.00
N PRO A 99 13.71 23.10 9.53
CA PRO A 99 14.99 22.93 8.83
C PRO A 99 15.20 21.48 8.36
N GLY A 100 15.45 21.30 7.06
CA GLY A 100 15.68 20.00 6.45
C GLY A 100 14.45 19.15 6.23
N LEU A 101 13.23 19.64 6.50
CA LEU A 101 11.97 18.92 6.31
C LEU A 101 11.21 19.43 5.08
N ALA A 102 11.13 18.58 4.05
CA ALA A 102 10.17 18.73 2.96
C ALA A 102 8.91 17.88 3.22
N VAL A 103 7.74 18.45 2.96
CA VAL A 103 6.44 17.76 3.06
C VAL A 103 5.71 17.95 1.75
N ARG A 104 5.10 16.86 1.25
CA ARG A 104 4.32 16.89 0.02
C ARG A 104 3.11 17.81 0.21
N SER A 105 3.05 18.87 -0.58
CA SER A 105 2.15 20.00 -0.36
C SER A 105 1.08 20.14 -1.45
N PHE A 106 1.28 19.56 -2.64
CA PHE A 106 0.42 19.82 -3.79
C PHE A 106 -0.40 18.61 -4.23
N SER A 107 0.04 17.38 -3.96
CA SER A 107 -0.76 16.18 -4.22
C SER A 107 -1.62 15.76 -3.02
N TYR A 108 -2.81 16.37 -2.92
CA TYR A 108 -3.86 15.96 -1.99
C TYR A 108 -5.23 15.92 -2.71
N PRO A 109 -6.12 14.95 -2.39
CA PRO A 109 -5.94 13.82 -1.47
C PRO A 109 -5.03 12.71 -2.03
N LEU A 110 -4.54 11.84 -1.13
CA LEU A 110 -3.88 10.59 -1.54
C LEU A 110 -4.93 9.64 -2.12
N VAL A 111 -4.67 9.09 -3.30
CA VAL A 111 -5.60 8.19 -3.99
C VAL A 111 -4.89 6.98 -4.58
N ILE A 112 -5.62 5.85 -4.69
CA ILE A 112 -5.25 4.68 -5.51
C ILE A 112 -6.41 4.43 -6.48
N GLU A 113 -6.17 4.62 -7.79
CA GLU A 113 -7.22 4.50 -8.82
C GLU A 113 -8.48 5.28 -8.42
N GLU A 114 -8.31 6.59 -8.18
CA GLU A 114 -9.34 7.55 -7.74
C GLU A 114 -9.95 7.31 -6.34
N GLN A 115 -9.59 6.22 -5.66
CA GLN A 115 -10.08 5.95 -4.31
C GLN A 115 -9.22 6.64 -3.26
N PRO A 116 -9.78 7.50 -2.40
CA PRO A 116 -9.04 8.09 -1.30
C PRO A 116 -8.45 7.03 -0.37
N VAL A 117 -7.21 7.24 0.06
CA VAL A 117 -6.53 6.36 1.00
C VAL A 117 -5.93 7.14 2.17
N VAL A 118 -5.81 6.44 3.30
CA VAL A 118 -5.07 6.92 4.47
C VAL A 118 -3.87 6.01 4.66
N LEU A 119 -2.69 6.60 4.77
CA LEU A 119 -1.47 5.89 5.15
C LEU A 119 -1.37 5.89 6.67
N ILE A 120 -1.28 4.70 7.27
CA ILE A 120 -1.09 4.52 8.70
C ILE A 120 0.24 3.82 8.89
N GLU A 121 1.15 4.46 9.62
CA GLU A 121 2.44 3.84 9.94
C GLU A 121 2.22 2.56 10.75
N GLN A 122 3.01 1.53 10.42
CA GLN A 122 2.83 0.21 10.99
C GLN A 122 2.76 0.21 12.53
N PRO A 123 3.62 0.93 13.29
CA PRO A 123 3.52 0.97 14.75
C PRO A 123 2.20 1.53 15.29
N ILE A 124 1.62 2.54 14.61
CA ILE A 124 0.32 3.12 14.98
C ILE A 124 -0.79 2.09 14.72
N TRP A 125 -0.78 1.49 13.54
CA TRP A 125 -1.74 0.46 13.15
C TRP A 125 -1.76 -0.71 14.15
N THR A 126 -0.60 -1.23 14.48
CA THR A 126 -0.48 -2.37 15.40
C THR A 126 -0.76 -1.98 16.84
N GLY A 127 -0.36 -0.78 17.27
CA GLY A 127 -0.69 -0.25 18.59
C GLY A 127 -2.21 -0.19 18.80
N PHE A 128 -2.94 0.30 17.80
CA PHE A 128 -4.40 0.29 17.79
C PHE A 128 -4.98 -1.12 17.94
N ILE A 129 -4.53 -2.08 17.13
CA ILE A 129 -5.03 -3.46 17.19
C ILE A 129 -4.75 -4.12 18.55
N GLN A 130 -3.54 -3.94 19.09
CA GLN A 130 -3.16 -4.54 20.37
C GLN A 130 -3.96 -3.94 21.53
N GLU A 131 -4.10 -2.62 21.55
CA GLU A 131 -4.87 -1.95 22.59
C GLU A 131 -6.36 -2.32 22.53
N PHE A 132 -6.90 -2.47 21.32
CA PHE A 132 -8.27 -2.95 21.12
C PHE A 132 -8.46 -4.38 21.66
N LYS A 133 -7.55 -5.30 21.33
CA LYS A 133 -7.55 -6.69 21.85
C LYS A 133 -7.40 -6.72 23.38
N ARG A 134 -6.51 -5.91 23.94
CA ARG A 134 -6.27 -5.82 25.39
C ARG A 134 -7.51 -5.33 26.14
N THR A 135 -8.20 -4.34 25.58
CA THR A 135 -9.35 -3.69 26.22
C THR A 135 -10.61 -4.57 26.18
N TYR A 136 -10.88 -5.21 25.04
CA TYR A 136 -12.15 -5.92 24.81
C TYR A 136 -12.02 -7.45 24.70
N GLY A 137 -10.82 -8.01 24.85
CA GLY A 137 -10.58 -9.44 24.90
C GLY A 137 -11.14 -10.19 23.68
N SER A 138 -11.91 -11.25 23.92
CA SER A 138 -12.52 -12.06 22.86
C SER A 138 -13.52 -11.28 21.99
N GLY A 139 -14.16 -10.24 22.53
CA GLY A 139 -15.06 -9.37 21.76
C GLY A 139 -14.33 -8.65 20.63
N ALA A 140 -13.12 -8.13 20.91
CA ALA A 140 -12.27 -7.51 19.89
C ALA A 140 -11.90 -8.51 18.77
N LEU A 141 -11.61 -9.76 19.11
CA LEU A 141 -11.25 -10.78 18.11
C LEU A 141 -12.40 -11.02 17.12
N SER A 142 -13.63 -11.12 17.61
CA SER A 142 -14.82 -11.27 16.76
C SER A 142 -15.06 -10.05 15.89
N ILE A 143 -14.98 -8.85 16.48
CA ILE A 143 -15.17 -7.58 15.75
C ILE A 143 -14.13 -7.43 14.64
N LEU A 144 -12.84 -7.68 14.92
CA LEU A 144 -11.76 -7.60 13.93
C LEU A 144 -11.98 -8.57 12.77
N TYR A 145 -12.44 -9.80 13.06
CA TYR A 145 -12.81 -10.75 12.02
C TYR A 145 -13.93 -10.21 11.12
N HIS A 146 -15.01 -9.69 11.70
CA HIS A 146 -16.14 -9.16 10.92
C HIS A 146 -15.79 -7.90 10.12
N VAL A 147 -14.99 -6.98 10.70
CA VAL A 147 -14.46 -5.81 9.99
C VAL A 147 -13.62 -6.25 8.79
N GLY A 148 -12.71 -7.21 9.01
CA GLY A 148 -11.93 -7.82 7.95
C GLY A 148 -12.82 -8.42 6.86
N TYR A 149 -13.79 -9.25 7.26
CA TYR A 149 -14.72 -9.91 6.34
C TYR A 149 -15.44 -8.93 5.43
N GLN A 150 -16.02 -7.87 5.99
CA GLN A 150 -16.69 -6.84 5.18
C GLN A 150 -15.71 -6.10 4.27
N GLY A 151 -14.49 -5.81 4.74
CA GLY A 151 -13.43 -5.26 3.90
C GLY A 151 -13.09 -6.15 2.70
N GLY A 152 -13.00 -7.47 2.93
CA GLY A 152 -12.79 -8.46 1.87
C GLY A 152 -13.91 -8.49 0.85
N VAL A 153 -15.16 -8.46 1.30
CA VAL A 153 -16.35 -8.41 0.42
C VAL A 153 -16.37 -7.13 -0.43
N VAL A 154 -16.10 -5.97 0.16
CA VAL A 154 -16.04 -4.69 -0.56
C VAL A 154 -14.98 -4.74 -1.67
N GLN A 155 -13.78 -5.24 -1.35
CA GLN A 155 -12.72 -5.39 -2.34
C GLN A 155 -13.09 -6.41 -3.43
N ALA A 156 -13.64 -7.57 -3.06
CA ALA A 156 -14.11 -8.56 -4.04
C ALA A 156 -15.11 -7.95 -5.02
N ARG A 157 -16.14 -7.23 -4.54
CA ARG A 157 -17.18 -6.63 -5.40
C ARG A 157 -16.62 -5.61 -6.37
N ARG A 158 -15.66 -4.79 -5.94
CA ARG A 158 -14.98 -3.81 -6.81
C ARG A 158 -14.32 -4.49 -8.00
N TRP A 159 -13.69 -5.64 -7.77
CA TRP A 159 -12.90 -6.34 -8.78
C TRP A 159 -13.66 -7.45 -9.52
N LYS A 160 -14.80 -7.90 -8.99
CA LYS A 160 -15.65 -8.96 -9.54
C LYS A 160 -15.95 -8.78 -11.03
N PRO A 161 -16.22 -7.57 -11.58
CA PRO A 161 -16.43 -7.39 -13.01
C PRO A 161 -15.24 -7.80 -13.89
N PHE A 162 -14.01 -7.75 -13.36
CA PHE A 162 -12.77 -7.99 -14.11
C PHE A 162 -12.22 -9.41 -13.97
N ILE A 163 -12.80 -10.24 -13.09
CA ILE A 163 -12.25 -11.56 -12.70
C ILE A 163 -13.22 -12.72 -12.95
N LYS A 164 -14.36 -12.47 -13.60
CA LYS A 164 -15.45 -13.46 -13.74
C LYS A 164 -15.02 -14.76 -14.42
N ASP A 165 -14.13 -14.66 -15.41
CA ASP A 165 -13.75 -15.78 -16.25
C ASP A 165 -12.63 -16.65 -15.64
N ASP A 166 -11.90 -16.13 -14.64
CA ASP A 166 -10.82 -16.85 -13.96
C ASP A 166 -10.72 -16.40 -12.48
N PRO A 167 -11.54 -16.99 -11.59
CA PRO A 167 -11.56 -16.64 -10.18
C PRO A 167 -10.20 -16.84 -9.48
N ARG A 168 -9.44 -17.86 -9.87
CA ARG A 168 -8.12 -18.14 -9.28
C ARG A 168 -7.16 -17.01 -9.60
N ARG A 169 -7.00 -16.68 -10.88
CA ARG A 169 -6.10 -15.60 -11.30
C ARG A 169 -6.54 -14.24 -10.76
N GLY A 170 -7.86 -14.03 -10.67
CA GLY A 170 -8.42 -12.87 -9.99
C GLY A 170 -7.98 -12.76 -8.54
N ILE A 171 -8.13 -13.84 -7.77
CA ILE A 171 -7.67 -13.91 -6.37
C ILE A 171 -6.16 -13.64 -6.29
N GLU A 172 -5.34 -14.31 -7.10
CA GLU A 172 -3.89 -14.11 -7.11
C GLU A 172 -3.53 -12.62 -7.35
N ALA A 173 -4.21 -11.95 -8.29
CA ALA A 173 -4.01 -10.52 -8.55
C ALA A 173 -4.41 -9.64 -7.35
N LEU A 174 -5.51 -9.95 -6.66
CA LEU A 174 -5.94 -9.20 -5.47
C LEU A 174 -5.01 -9.41 -4.27
N LEU A 175 -4.45 -10.61 -4.11
CA LEU A 175 -3.43 -10.86 -3.10
C LEU A 175 -2.12 -10.11 -3.40
N LEU A 176 -1.75 -9.97 -4.69
CA LEU A 176 -0.63 -9.12 -5.11
C LEU A 176 -0.88 -7.63 -4.83
N ILE A 177 -2.11 -7.15 -5.05
CA ILE A 177 -2.50 -5.78 -4.68
C ILE A 177 -2.41 -5.59 -3.16
N ALA A 178 -2.94 -6.54 -2.38
CA ALA A 178 -2.85 -6.48 -0.92
C ALA A 178 -1.39 -6.47 -0.43
N LYS A 179 -0.52 -7.28 -1.07
CA LYS A 179 0.93 -7.25 -0.82
C LYS A 179 1.54 -5.88 -1.16
N ALA A 180 1.22 -5.30 -2.31
CA ALA A 180 1.70 -3.98 -2.71
C ALA A 180 1.22 -2.86 -1.77
N MET A 181 0.06 -3.04 -1.15
CA MET A 181 -0.48 -2.15 -0.11
C MET A 181 0.13 -2.39 1.29
N GLY A 182 1.04 -3.35 1.44
CA GLY A 182 1.76 -3.59 2.70
C GLY A 182 1.08 -4.56 3.68
N TRP A 183 0.09 -5.36 3.25
CA TRP A 183 -0.58 -6.34 4.12
C TRP A 183 0.24 -7.61 4.44
N GLY A 184 1.51 -7.65 4.00
CA GLY A 184 2.44 -8.78 4.11
C GLY A 184 2.80 -9.36 2.75
N ASP A 185 3.80 -10.26 2.71
CA ASP A 185 4.09 -11.04 1.50
C ASP A 185 3.08 -12.20 1.42
N ILE A 186 1.94 -11.91 0.79
CA ILE A 186 0.79 -12.83 0.69
C ILE A 186 0.92 -13.67 -0.59
N GLN A 187 0.72 -14.99 -0.46
CA GLN A 187 0.86 -15.96 -1.53
C GLN A 187 -0.28 -16.98 -1.47
N LEU A 188 -0.93 -17.24 -2.62
CA LEU A 188 -1.85 -18.36 -2.76
C LEU A 188 -1.02 -19.65 -2.93
N ASP A 189 -1.04 -20.51 -1.92
CA ASP A 189 -0.23 -21.73 -1.87
C ASP A 189 -0.98 -22.91 -2.49
N GLU A 190 -2.25 -23.08 -2.12
CA GLU A 190 -3.13 -24.12 -2.66
C GLU A 190 -4.47 -23.52 -3.08
N PHE A 191 -4.98 -23.97 -4.22
CA PHE A 191 -6.31 -23.61 -4.71
C PHE A 191 -6.89 -24.80 -5.48
N SER A 192 -7.67 -25.61 -4.78
CA SER A 192 -8.28 -26.83 -5.32
C SER A 192 -9.73 -26.96 -4.85
N SER A 193 -10.46 -27.96 -5.38
CA SER A 193 -11.83 -28.25 -4.95
C SER A 193 -11.94 -28.78 -3.52
N LYS A 194 -10.83 -29.19 -2.90
CA LYS A 194 -10.80 -29.75 -1.54
C LYS A 194 -10.23 -28.78 -0.53
N ARG A 195 -9.25 -27.98 -0.94
CA ARG A 195 -8.43 -27.16 -0.04
C ARG A 195 -8.00 -25.87 -0.71
N ILE A 196 -8.08 -24.79 0.07
CA ILE A 196 -7.53 -23.48 -0.27
C ILE A 196 -6.56 -23.07 0.85
N ALA A 197 -5.34 -22.68 0.51
CA ALA A 197 -4.33 -22.27 1.46
C ALA A 197 -3.65 -20.97 1.03
N VAL A 198 -3.52 -20.03 1.98
CA VAL A 198 -2.84 -18.74 1.79
C VAL A 198 -1.72 -18.61 2.81
N LYS A 199 -0.51 -18.40 2.33
CA LYS A 199 0.68 -18.11 3.15
C LYS A 199 0.91 -16.61 3.23
N VAL A 200 1.26 -16.12 4.41
CA VAL A 200 1.58 -14.70 4.62
C VAL A 200 2.87 -14.59 5.44
N PHE A 201 3.90 -14.01 4.83
CA PHE A 201 5.12 -13.62 5.53
C PHE A 201 5.02 -12.16 5.98
N ASP A 202 5.69 -11.82 7.07
CA ASP A 202 5.77 -10.46 7.61
C ASP A 202 4.42 -9.75 7.75
N CYS A 203 3.40 -10.48 8.23
CA CYS A 203 2.06 -9.91 8.42
C CYS A 203 2.08 -8.79 9.48
N PRO A 204 1.62 -7.56 9.14
CA PRO A 204 1.64 -6.43 10.07
C PRO A 204 0.85 -6.67 11.36
N GLU A 205 -0.31 -7.34 11.30
CA GLU A 205 -1.15 -7.59 12.49
C GLU A 205 -0.44 -8.43 13.56
N CYS A 206 0.48 -9.30 13.13
CA CYS A 206 1.24 -10.18 14.01
C CYS A 206 2.62 -9.64 14.39
N ALA A 207 3.08 -8.55 13.77
CA ALA A 207 4.47 -8.10 13.85
C ALA A 207 4.92 -7.84 15.31
N PHE A 208 4.09 -7.17 16.11
CA PHE A 208 4.40 -6.86 17.51
C PHE A 208 4.29 -8.04 18.47
N LEU A 209 3.63 -9.14 18.08
CA LEU A 209 3.45 -10.33 18.92
C LEU A 209 4.34 -11.49 18.49
N ARG A 210 5.28 -11.27 17.58
CA ARG A 210 6.13 -12.31 17.01
C ARG A 210 6.79 -13.16 18.11
N GLY A 211 6.44 -14.45 18.14
CA GLY A 211 6.96 -15.41 19.14
C GLY A 211 6.42 -15.25 20.56
N MET A 212 5.45 -14.37 20.83
CA MET A 212 4.96 -14.07 22.18
C MET A 212 3.54 -14.60 22.45
N ALA A 213 2.75 -14.86 21.41
CA ALA A 213 1.37 -15.29 21.56
C ALA A 213 1.25 -16.82 21.71
N LYS A 214 0.30 -17.27 22.53
CA LYS A 214 -0.01 -18.70 22.68
C LYS A 214 -0.91 -19.25 21.58
N THR A 215 -1.72 -18.39 20.97
CA THR A 215 -2.73 -18.74 19.97
C THR A 215 -2.60 -17.84 18.75
N PRO A 216 -3.13 -18.25 17.58
CA PRO A 216 -3.14 -17.42 16.38
C PRO A 216 -3.87 -16.10 16.61
N GLN A 217 -3.27 -15.00 16.17
CA GLN A 217 -3.72 -13.65 16.50
C GLN A 217 -4.35 -12.91 15.34
N ASN A 218 -4.29 -13.44 14.12
CA ASN A 218 -4.60 -12.69 12.92
C ASN A 218 -6.10 -12.79 12.59
N GLN A 219 -6.88 -11.89 13.17
CA GLN A 219 -8.34 -11.95 13.03
C GLN A 219 -8.81 -11.13 11.84
N MET A 220 -8.21 -9.96 11.61
CA MET A 220 -8.66 -9.07 10.56
C MET A 220 -8.26 -9.58 9.18
N LEU A 221 -7.02 -10.05 8.99
CA LEU A 221 -6.64 -10.64 7.69
C LEU A 221 -7.39 -11.95 7.42
N ARG A 222 -7.61 -12.78 8.46
CA ARG A 222 -8.42 -14.00 8.34
C ARG A 222 -9.85 -13.70 7.89
N GLY A 223 -10.46 -12.68 8.50
CA GLY A 223 -11.75 -12.15 8.09
C GLY A 223 -11.71 -11.68 6.64
N PHE A 224 -10.75 -10.83 6.30
CA PHE A 224 -10.57 -10.28 4.95
C PHE A 224 -10.47 -11.37 3.88
N LEU A 225 -9.62 -12.38 4.07
CA LEU A 225 -9.50 -13.51 3.15
C LEU A 225 -10.82 -14.29 3.05
N SER A 226 -11.51 -14.53 4.17
CA SER A 226 -12.79 -15.26 4.16
C SER A 226 -13.87 -14.50 3.37
N GLY A 227 -14.01 -13.20 3.59
CA GLY A 227 -14.97 -12.36 2.85
C GLY A 227 -14.62 -12.20 1.36
N LEU A 228 -13.33 -11.99 1.06
CA LEU A 228 -12.81 -11.88 -0.30
C LEU A 228 -13.12 -13.15 -1.11
N PHE A 229 -12.72 -14.31 -0.61
CA PHE A 229 -12.89 -15.58 -1.32
C PHE A 229 -14.37 -15.95 -1.41
N SER A 230 -15.16 -15.74 -0.36
CA SER A 230 -16.60 -16.06 -0.38
C SER A 230 -17.34 -15.29 -1.48
N GLU A 231 -17.08 -13.99 -1.59
CA GLU A 231 -17.74 -13.14 -2.58
C GLU A 231 -17.27 -13.43 -4.01
N ILE A 232 -16.00 -13.80 -4.21
CA ILE A 232 -15.47 -14.16 -5.54
C ILE A 232 -15.99 -15.53 -6.00
N LEU A 233 -15.96 -16.54 -5.13
CA LEU A 233 -16.34 -17.91 -5.48
C LEU A 233 -17.85 -18.16 -5.43
N GLY A 234 -18.61 -17.30 -4.77
CA GLY A 234 -20.07 -17.37 -4.70
C GLY A 234 -20.61 -18.38 -3.69
N TRP A 235 -19.76 -18.91 -2.81
CA TRP A 235 -20.12 -19.82 -1.72
C TRP A 235 -19.30 -19.50 -0.46
N GLU A 236 -19.72 -19.99 0.70
CA GLU A 236 -19.12 -19.61 1.99
C GLU A 236 -17.71 -20.22 2.18
N VAL A 237 -16.69 -19.36 2.18
CA VAL A 237 -15.31 -19.69 2.50
C VAL A 237 -14.95 -19.09 3.85
N THR A 238 -14.66 -19.95 4.83
CA THR A 238 -14.17 -19.53 6.15
C THR A 238 -12.77 -20.10 6.38
N PHE A 239 -11.77 -19.23 6.50
CA PHE A 239 -10.40 -19.63 6.80
C PHE A 239 -10.17 -19.83 8.30
N SER A 240 -9.44 -20.88 8.66
CA SER A 240 -8.75 -21.04 9.94
C SER A 240 -7.30 -20.58 9.83
N GLU A 241 -6.68 -20.14 10.93
CA GLU A 241 -5.23 -19.83 10.97
C GLU A 241 -4.50 -20.98 11.68
N GLU A 242 -3.80 -21.83 10.91
CA GLU A 242 -3.12 -23.03 11.45
C GLU A 242 -1.71 -22.71 11.98
N ARG A 243 -1.01 -21.80 11.29
CA ARG A 243 0.31 -21.29 11.68
C ARG A 243 0.25 -19.79 11.83
N CYS A 244 1.00 -19.23 12.77
CA CYS A 244 0.99 -17.80 13.03
C CYS A 244 2.37 -17.31 13.48
N ILE A 245 2.86 -16.23 12.87
CA ILE A 245 4.13 -15.58 13.26
C ILE A 245 4.08 -15.13 14.72
N ALA A 246 2.91 -14.75 15.23
CA ALA A 246 2.73 -14.39 16.64
C ALA A 246 3.00 -15.59 17.58
N LYS A 247 2.79 -16.83 17.12
CA LYS A 247 3.14 -18.05 17.88
C LYS A 247 4.61 -18.44 17.76
N GLY A 248 5.38 -17.79 16.89
CA GLY A 248 6.76 -18.16 16.57
C GLY A 248 6.91 -19.02 15.32
N ASP A 249 5.83 -19.26 14.56
CA ASP A 249 5.92 -19.91 13.25
C ASP A 249 6.63 -18.98 12.23
N GLN A 250 7.24 -19.55 11.18
CA GLN A 250 7.94 -18.76 10.15
C GLN A 250 7.00 -17.88 9.30
N TYR A 251 5.74 -18.26 9.19
CA TYR A 251 4.71 -17.58 8.41
C TYR A 251 3.32 -17.84 9.00
N CYS A 252 2.37 -16.97 8.67
CA CYS A 252 0.95 -17.24 8.91
C CYS A 252 0.41 -18.14 7.80
N LEU A 253 -0.34 -19.17 8.15
CA LEU A 253 -0.99 -20.08 7.20
C LEU A 253 -2.50 -20.08 7.44
N PHE A 254 -3.25 -19.63 6.44
CA PHE A 254 -4.70 -19.64 6.43
C PHE A 254 -5.19 -20.79 5.57
N VAL A 255 -6.06 -21.65 6.11
CA VAL A 255 -6.58 -22.83 5.41
C VAL A 255 -8.10 -22.84 5.42
N HIS A 256 -8.69 -23.18 4.29
CA HIS A 256 -10.09 -23.56 4.19
C HIS A 256 -10.19 -24.96 3.57
N GLU A 257 -10.76 -25.90 4.32
CA GLU A 257 -11.10 -27.25 3.85
C GLU A 257 -12.55 -27.27 3.37
N VAL A 258 -12.76 -27.64 2.11
CA VAL A 258 -14.08 -27.79 1.52
C VAL A 258 -14.69 -29.09 2.03
N LYS A 259 -15.67 -28.97 2.93
CA LYS A 259 -16.43 -30.14 3.41
C LYS A 259 -17.26 -30.68 2.25
N GLU A 260 -17.12 -31.96 1.92
CA GLU A 260 -18.03 -32.61 0.98
C GLU A 260 -19.47 -32.44 1.49
N PRO A 261 -20.45 -32.16 0.59
CA PRO A 261 -21.85 -32.10 0.99
C PRO A 261 -22.22 -33.45 1.59
N ASN A 262 -22.60 -33.43 2.87
CA ASN A 262 -22.99 -34.62 3.61
C ASN A 262 -24.16 -35.27 2.84
N LYS A 263 -23.93 -36.45 2.23
CA LYS A 263 -24.99 -37.24 1.59
C LYS A 263 -25.98 -37.62 2.69
N ARG A 264 -26.99 -36.78 2.93
CA ARG A 264 -28.15 -37.15 3.75
C ARG A 264 -28.76 -38.38 3.08
N GLN A 265 -28.61 -39.54 3.72
CA GLN A 265 -29.40 -40.72 3.37
C GLN A 265 -30.88 -40.32 3.50
N PRO A 266 -31.71 -40.56 2.47
CA PRO A 266 -33.14 -40.38 2.60
C PRO A 266 -33.63 -41.37 3.65
N SER A 267 -34.22 -40.83 4.72
CA SER A 267 -35.06 -41.54 5.68
C SER A 267 -36.30 -42.10 5.01
#